data_AF-J3I3B5-F1
#
_entry.id   AF-J3I3B5-F1
#
_cell.length_a   1.000
_cell.length_b   1.000
_cell.length_c   1.000
_cell.angle_alpha   90.00
_cell.angle_beta   90.00
_cell.angle_gamma   90.00
#
_symmetry.space_group_name_H-M   'P 1'
#
loop_
_entity.id
_entity.type
_entity.pdbx_description
1 polymer ?
#
loop_
_entity_poly.entity_id
_entity_poly.type
_entity_poly.pdbx_seq_one_letter_code
_entity_poly.pdbx_strand_id
1 'polypeptide(L)'
;PRRLVAALRFDRVLACKSRNIDLGAPDEVLDIVGIEFHPQDGRDEEPGGSALLLFAQGGAIRLDVECLECELTDLGADELGTGPEAEGEG
;
A
#
# COMPACT_ATOMS: atom_id res chain seq x y z
N PRO A 1 10.75 20.84 2.44
CA PRO A 1 10.28 19.60 1.76
C PRO A 1 8.76 19.66 1.66
N ARG A 2 8.17 19.36 0.49
CA ARG A 2 6.71 19.35 0.29
C ARG A 2 6.18 17.94 0.59
N ARG A 3 5.08 17.84 1.34
CA ARG A 3 4.31 16.60 1.50
C ARG A 3 3.13 16.65 0.53
N LEU A 4 2.78 15.51 -0.02
CA LEU A 4 1.66 15.34 -0.93
C LEU A 4 0.89 14.10 -0.55
N VAL A 5 -0.40 14.15 -0.82
CA VAL A 5 -1.23 12.96 -0.88
C VAL A 5 -0.78 12.15 -2.09
N ALA A 6 -0.45 10.88 -1.88
CA ALA A 6 -0.01 9.99 -2.93
C ALA A 6 -0.69 8.62 -2.77
N ALA A 7 -0.91 7.93 -3.89
CA ALA A 7 -1.32 6.53 -3.90
C ALA A 7 -0.13 5.64 -4.26
N LEU A 8 0.09 4.60 -3.46
CA LEU A 8 0.95 3.47 -3.80
C LEU A 8 0.06 2.29 -4.20
N ARG A 9 0.17 1.84 -5.45
CA ARG A 9 -0.64 0.77 -6.04
C ARG A 9 0.25 -0.39 -6.42
N PHE A 10 -0.18 -1.61 -6.12
CA PHE A 10 0.45 -2.86 -6.57
C PHE A 10 -0.49 -3.57 -7.54
N ASP A 11 0.06 -4.07 -8.64
CA ASP A 11 -0.64 -4.86 -9.63
C ASP A 11 -0.36 -6.35 -9.47
N ARG A 12 -1.22 -7.17 -10.09
CA ARG A 12 -1.06 -8.64 -10.16
C ARG A 12 -0.86 -9.32 -8.80
N VAL A 13 -1.55 -8.80 -7.79
CA VAL A 13 -1.56 -9.34 -6.43
C VAL A 13 -2.39 -10.62 -6.41
N LEU A 14 -1.75 -11.72 -6.01
CA LEU A 14 -2.36 -13.04 -5.85
C LEU A 14 -2.97 -13.22 -4.46
N ALA A 15 -2.35 -12.63 -3.43
CA ALA A 15 -2.86 -12.65 -2.07
C ALA A 15 -2.41 -11.42 -1.28
N CYS A 16 -3.25 -10.96 -0.36
CA CYS A 16 -2.93 -9.94 0.62
C CYS A 16 -3.14 -10.51 2.02
N LYS A 17 -2.11 -10.37 2.88
CA LYS A 17 -2.13 -10.83 4.26
C LYS A 17 -1.67 -9.69 5.15
N SER A 18 -2.41 -9.41 6.21
CA SER A 18 -2.01 -8.44 7.23
C SER A 18 -1.66 -9.13 8.54
N ARG A 19 -0.84 -8.46 9.35
CA ARG A 19 -0.58 -8.83 10.74
C ARG A 19 -0.52 -7.56 11.56
N ASN A 20 -1.14 -7.59 12.75
CA ASN A 20 -1.11 -6.49 13.71
C ASN A 20 -1.60 -5.16 13.10
N ILE A 21 -2.70 -5.24 12.33
CA ILE A 21 -3.45 -4.12 11.77
C ILE A 21 -4.91 -4.39 12.11
N ASP A 22 -5.59 -3.42 12.71
CA ASP A 22 -7.01 -3.53 13.02
C ASP A 22 -7.85 -3.24 11.77
N LEU A 23 -8.36 -4.30 11.14
CA LEU A 23 -9.21 -4.17 9.97
C LEU A 23 -10.61 -3.60 10.30
N GLY A 24 -10.96 -3.48 11.59
CA GLY A 24 -12.18 -2.84 12.06
C GLY A 24 -12.08 -1.32 12.24
N ALA A 25 -10.88 -0.74 12.10
CA ALA A 25 -10.62 0.69 12.28
C ALA A 25 -10.22 1.36 10.95
N PRO A 26 -11.17 1.68 10.05
CA PRO A 26 -10.88 2.16 8.70
C PRO A 26 -10.18 3.53 8.65
N ASP A 27 -10.30 4.31 9.72
CA ASP A 27 -9.68 5.64 9.85
C ASP A 27 -8.31 5.59 10.55
N GLU A 28 -7.83 4.39 10.91
CA GLU A 28 -6.50 4.23 11.51
C GLU A 28 -5.40 4.60 10.49
N VAL A 29 -4.55 5.55 10.87
CA VAL A 29 -3.39 5.95 10.07
C VAL A 29 -2.20 5.07 10.45
N LEU A 30 -1.62 4.40 9.46
CA LEU A 30 -0.43 3.58 9.62
C LEU A 30 0.79 4.28 9.01
N ASP A 31 1.93 4.26 9.72
CA ASP A 31 3.17 4.86 9.23
C ASP A 31 4.06 3.82 8.56
N ILE A 32 4.19 3.85 7.23
CA ILE A 32 5.12 2.95 6.51
C ILE A 32 6.56 3.37 6.79
N VAL A 33 7.38 2.42 7.26
CA VAL A 33 8.82 2.61 7.53
C VAL A 33 9.72 1.84 6.56
N GLY A 34 9.17 0.86 5.84
CA GLY A 34 9.94 0.07 4.88
C GLY A 34 9.06 -0.73 3.92
N ILE A 35 9.61 -0.97 2.73
CA ILE A 35 9.06 -1.90 1.75
C ILE A 35 10.18 -2.85 1.35
N GLU A 36 9.98 -4.14 1.52
CA GLU A 36 10.92 -5.19 1.14
C GLU A 36 10.31 -6.09 0.08
N PHE A 37 11.14 -6.57 -0.85
CA PHE A 37 10.74 -7.59 -1.81
C PHE A 37 11.52 -8.87 -1.57
N HIS A 38 10.81 -9.99 -1.49
CA HIS A 38 11.36 -11.33 -1.28
C HIS A 38 10.98 -12.21 -2.48
N PRO A 39 11.89 -12.51 -3.41
CA PRO A 39 11.60 -13.33 -4.58
C PRO A 39 11.21 -14.77 -4.19
N GLN A 40 10.24 -15.37 -4.87
CA GLN A 40 9.68 -16.68 -4.48
C GLN A 40 10.74 -17.81 -4.46
N ASP A 41 11.68 -17.77 -5.41
CA ASP A 41 12.73 -18.81 -5.56
C ASP A 41 14.12 -18.32 -5.10
N GLY A 42 14.20 -17.14 -4.47
CA GLY A 42 15.46 -16.55 -3.99
C GLY A 42 16.46 -16.16 -5.09
N ARG A 43 16.03 -16.10 -6.35
CA ARG A 43 16.83 -15.62 -7.48
C ARG A 43 16.54 -14.14 -7.73
N ASP A 44 17.58 -13.34 -7.99
CA ASP A 44 17.46 -11.89 -8.20
C ASP A 44 16.63 -11.51 -9.44
N GLU A 45 16.53 -12.42 -10.40
CA GLU A 45 15.82 -12.22 -11.67
C GLU A 45 14.36 -12.70 -11.62
N GLU A 46 13.92 -13.28 -10.51
CA GLU A 46 12.56 -13.80 -10.36
C GLU A 46 11.58 -12.62 -10.23
N PRO A 47 10.65 -12.44 -11.19
CA PRO A 47 9.71 -11.32 -11.15
C PRO A 47 8.68 -11.47 -10.02
N GLY A 48 8.31 -12.71 -9.67
CA GLY A 48 7.30 -13.00 -8.66
C GLY A 48 7.86 -13.12 -7.24
N GLY A 49 7.02 -12.86 -6.24
CA GLY A 49 7.47 -12.94 -4.86
C GLY A 49 6.53 -12.29 -3.88
N SER A 50 7.09 -11.83 -2.77
CA SER A 50 6.34 -11.17 -1.71
C SER A 50 6.85 -9.76 -1.46
N ALA A 51 6.00 -8.76 -1.66
CA ALA A 51 6.23 -7.40 -1.19
C ALA A 51 5.74 -7.26 0.25
N LEU A 52 6.62 -6.85 1.16
CA LEU A 52 6.33 -6.66 2.58
C LEU A 52 6.38 -5.17 2.92
N LEU A 53 5.22 -4.61 3.26
CA LEU A 53 5.08 -3.25 3.77
C LEU A 53 5.14 -3.32 5.29
N LEU A 54 6.12 -2.63 5.88
CA LEU A 54 6.40 -2.59 7.31
C LEU A 54 5.94 -1.26 7.88
N PHE A 55 5.23 -1.30 9.02
CA PHE A 55 4.68 -0.12 9.67
C PHE A 55 5.35 0.14 11.03
N ALA A 56 5.51 1.41 11.41
CA ALA A 56 6.18 1.83 12.65
C ALA A 56 5.54 1.23 13.91
N GLN A 57 4.22 1.01 13.85
CA GLN A 57 3.43 0.42 14.94
C GLN A 57 3.58 -1.12 15.03
N GLY A 58 4.48 -1.72 14.23
CA GLY A 58 4.73 -3.17 14.20
C GLY A 58 3.75 -3.95 13.33
N GLY A 59 2.78 -3.26 12.70
CA GLY A 59 1.92 -3.80 11.65
C GLY A 59 2.72 -4.20 10.41
N ALA A 60 2.18 -5.14 9.63
CA ALA A 60 2.73 -5.49 8.34
C ALA A 60 1.64 -5.90 7.35
N ILE A 61 1.85 -5.58 6.07
CA ILE A 61 1.09 -6.12 4.94
C ILE A 61 2.06 -6.89 4.05
N ARG A 62 1.73 -8.14 3.74
CA ARG A 62 2.41 -8.96 2.75
C ARG A 62 1.51 -9.12 1.53
N LEU A 63 2.02 -8.73 0.38
CA LEU A 63 1.40 -8.95 -0.92
C LEU A 63 2.18 -10.06 -1.63
N ASP A 64 1.53 -11.18 -1.91
CA ASP A 64 2.08 -12.19 -2.83
C ASP A 64 1.72 -11.75 -4.26
N VAL A 65 2.72 -11.56 -5.12
CA VAL A 65 2.56 -11.02 -6.49
C VAL A 65 3.13 -11.98 -7.52
N GLU A 66 2.48 -12.09 -8.68
CA GLU A 66 3.02 -12.90 -9.78
C GLU A 66 4.21 -12.21 -10.47
N CYS A 67 4.26 -10.89 -10.40
CA CYS A 67 5.30 -10.01 -10.94
C CYS A 67 5.32 -8.73 -10.11
N LEU A 68 6.50 -8.24 -9.71
CA LEU A 68 6.63 -6.97 -9.01
C LEU A 68 6.31 -5.80 -9.94
N GLU A 69 5.05 -5.37 -9.92
CA GLU A 69 4.53 -4.23 -10.66
C GLU A 69 3.86 -3.27 -9.66
N CYS A 70 4.42 -2.07 -9.50
CA CYS A 70 3.88 -1.07 -8.58
C CYS A 70 4.09 0.36 -9.08
N GLU A 71 3.22 1.25 -8.63
CA GLU A 71 3.19 2.65 -9.04
C GLU A 71 2.96 3.55 -7.82
N LEU A 72 3.71 4.65 -7.73
CA LEU A 72 3.50 5.71 -6.76
C LEU A 72 3.17 7.00 -7.52
N THR A 73 2.02 7.58 -7.22
CA THR A 73 1.54 8.79 -7.92
C THR A 73 0.95 9.82 -6.95
N ASP A 74 1.19 11.10 -7.21
CA ASP A 74 0.61 12.21 -6.46
C ASP A 74 -0.88 12.35 -6.82
N LEU A 75 -1.75 12.46 -5.82
CA LEU A 75 -3.21 12.54 -5.99
C LEU A 75 -3.76 13.96 -6.13
N GLY A 76 -2.93 14.94 -6.50
CA GLY A 76 -3.35 16.32 -6.76
C GLY A 76 -2.94 17.32 -5.66
N ALA A 77 -3.45 18.55 -5.76
CA ALA A 77 -3.09 19.63 -4.86
C ALA A 77 -3.73 19.42 -3.47
N ASP A 78 -2.97 18.77 -2.59
CA ASP A 78 -3.04 18.80 -1.11
C ASP A 78 -4.42 19.12 -0.50
N GLU A 79 -5.41 18.26 -0.74
CA GLU A 79 -6.67 18.23 0.01
C GLU A 79 -6.86 16.79 0.49
N LEU A 80 -6.27 16.43 1.65
CA LEU A 80 -6.76 15.27 2.42
C LEU A 80 -8.16 15.61 2.93
N GLY A 81 -9.14 15.55 2.05
CA GLY A 81 -10.56 15.39 2.39
C GLY A 81 -10.93 13.96 2.03
N THR A 82 -11.42 13.19 2.99
CA THR A 82 -11.95 11.85 2.79
C THR A 82 -13.08 11.84 1.74
N GLY A 83 -12.76 11.64 0.46
CA GLY A 83 -13.68 11.30 -0.64
C GLY A 83 -14.41 12.45 -1.36
N PRO A 84 -15.01 12.18 -2.53
CA PRO A 84 -15.96 13.10 -3.17
C PRO A 84 -17.23 13.16 -2.32
N GLU A 85 -17.56 14.34 -1.79
CA GLU A 85 -18.87 14.59 -1.22
C GLU A 85 -19.90 14.47 -2.36
N ALA A 86 -20.76 13.46 -2.26
CA ALA A 86 -21.94 13.35 -3.08
C ALA A 86 -22.90 14.47 -2.66
N GLU A 87 -22.75 15.65 -3.24
CA GLU A 87 -23.77 16.69 -3.15
C GLU A 87 -24.96 16.25 -4.01
N GLY A 88 -25.99 15.74 -3.32
CA GLY A 88 -27.32 15.65 -3.88
C GLY A 88 -27.89 17.06 -4.01
N GLU A 89 -28.19 17.46 -5.24
CA GLU A 89 -29.07 18.61 -5.50
C GLU A 89 -30.46 18.09 -5.85
N GLY A 90 -31.45 18.56 -5.08
CA GLY A 90 -32.86 18.53 -5.44
C GLY A 90 -33.28 19.73 -6.28
#